data_AF-A0A7X6XZ22-F1
#
_entry.id   AF-A0A7X6XZ22-F1
#
_cell.length_a   1.000
_cell.length_b   1.000
_cell.length_c   1.000
_cell.angle_alpha   90.00
_cell.angle_beta   90.00
_cell.angle_gamma   90.00
#
_symmetry.space_group_name_H-M   'P 1'
#
loop_
_entity.id
_entity.type
_entity.pdbx_description
1 polymer ?
#
loop_
_entity_poly.entity_id
_entity_poly.type
_entity_poly.pdbx_seq_one_letter_code
_entity_poly.pdbx_strand_id
1 'polypeptide(L)' 'MSTEIICPKCSSPYVYQDQNLYICPECAHEYSIDAEQASSSEKVYKDAHGTQLFDGDDVIVIKDLKVKGASNPIK' A
#
# COMPACT_ATOMS: atom_id res chain seq x y z
N MET A 1 10.65 28.57 -5.73
CA MET A 1 10.35 27.90 -4.45
C MET A 1 8.84 27.79 -4.34
N SER A 2 8.23 26.77 -4.95
CA SER A 2 6.79 26.51 -4.82
C SER A 2 6.55 25.02 -5.02
N THR A 3 6.52 24.26 -3.92
CA THR A 3 6.01 22.88 -3.92
C THR A 3 4.49 22.99 -3.90
N GLU A 4 3.87 22.85 -5.08
CA GLU A 4 2.41 22.83 -5.23
C GLU A 4 1.87 21.47 -4.80
N ILE A 5 1.29 21.42 -3.60
CA ILE A 5 0.59 20.25 -3.10
C ILE A 5 -0.90 20.47 -3.39
N ILE A 6 -1.47 19.61 -4.22
CA ILE A 6 -2.86 19.68 -4.65
C ILE A 6 -3.69 18.78 -3.75
N CYS A 7 -4.84 19.26 -3.29
CA CYS A 7 -5.74 18.43 -2.48
C CYS A 7 -6.31 17.25 -3.29
N PRO A 8 -6.20 16.00 -2.83
CA PRO A 8 -6.72 14.84 -3.59
C PRO A 8 -8.25 14.78 -3.67
N LYS A 9 -8.97 15.49 -2.79
CA LYS A 9 -10.45 15.46 -2.73
C LYS A 9 -11.12 16.49 -3.63
N CYS A 10 -10.54 17.69 -3.75
CA CYS A 10 -11.13 18.81 -4.49
C CYS A 10 -10.21 19.41 -5.56
N SER A 11 -9.00 18.87 -5.73
CA SER A 11 -7.98 19.36 -6.66
C SER A 11 -7.61 20.84 -6.48
N SER A 12 -7.85 21.40 -5.30
CA SER A 12 -7.50 22.80 -5.00
C SER A 12 -5.99 22.93 -4.74
N PRO A 13 -5.31 23.97 -5.29
CA PRO A 13 -3.89 24.21 -5.10
C PRO A 13 -3.56 24.87 -3.74
N TYR A 14 -4.57 25.26 -2.98
CA TYR A 14 -4.41 26.04 -1.74
C TYR A 14 -4.29 25.14 -0.50
N VAL A 15 -3.45 24.10 -0.55
CA VAL A 15 -3.20 23.25 0.62
C VAL A 15 -2.08 23.85 1.46
N TYR A 16 -2.31 23.98 2.77
CA TYR A 16 -1.27 24.39 3.71
C TYR A 16 -0.86 23.24 4.61
N GLN A 17 0.38 23.25 5.05
CA GLN A 17 0.93 22.27 5.97
C GLN A 17 0.83 22.79 7.40
N ASP A 18 0.19 22.05 8.29
CA ASP A 18 0.26 22.23 9.75
C ASP A 18 1.01 21.03 10.35
N GLN A 19 2.26 21.27 10.76
CA GLN A 19 3.17 20.24 11.27
C GLN A 19 3.37 19.06 10.30
N ASN A 20 2.74 17.92 10.57
CA ASN A 20 2.80 16.70 9.75
C ASN A 20 1.51 16.46 8.93
N LEU A 21 0.57 17.40 8.98
CA LEU A 21 -0.71 17.32 8.29
C LEU A 21 -0.79 18.38 7.20
N TYR A 22 -1.48 18.04 6.12
CA TYR A 22 -1.85 18.91 5.02
C TYR A 22 -3.34 19.15 5.10
N ILE A 23 -3.72 20.43 5.14
CA ILE A 23 -5.10 20.87 5.33
C ILE A 23 -5.53 21.67 4.12
N CYS A 24 -6.67 21.28 3.56
CA CYS A 24 -7.32 22.01 2.49
C CYS A 24 -8.42 22.93 3.07
N PRO A 25 -8.32 24.27 2.95
CA PRO A 25 -9.31 25.21 3.45
C PRO A 25 -10.62 25.19 2.65
N GLU A 26 -10.61 24.64 1.44
CA GLU A 26 -11.80 24.62 0.55
C GLU A 26 -12.74 23.45 0.85
N CYS A 27 -12.20 22.32 1.28
CA CYS A 27 -12.99 21.12 1.54
C CYS A 27 -12.82 20.55 2.96
N ALA A 28 -12.05 21.24 3.81
CA ALA A 28 -11.69 20.82 5.17
C ALA A 28 -11.11 19.39 5.22
N HIS A 29 -10.40 18.97 4.17
CA HIS A 29 -9.75 17.66 4.13
C HIS A 29 -8.34 17.74 4.72
N GLU A 30 -8.09 16.89 5.69
CA GLU A 30 -6.84 16.81 6.45
C GLU A 30 -6.17 15.47 6.16
N TYR A 31 -4.92 15.47 5.70
CA TYR A 31 -4.20 14.25 5.32
C TYR A 31 -2.70 14.41 5.59
N SER A 32 -2.03 13.34 5.98
CA SER A 32 -0.57 13.35 6.17
C SER A 32 0.10 12.73 4.94
N ILE A 33 1.16 13.35 4.41
CA ILE A 33 1.96 12.74 3.33
C ILE A 33 2.61 11.43 3.80
N ASP A 34 2.90 11.31 5.09
CA ASP A 34 3.51 10.10 5.67
C ASP A 34 2.50 8.94 5.76
N ALA A 35 1.19 9.23 5.84
CA ALA A 35 0.16 8.21 5.99
C ALA A 35 -0.06 7.38 4.71
N GLU A 36 0.22 7.92 3.51
CA GLU A 36 0.18 7.13 2.27
C GLU A 36 1.29 6.07 2.22
N GLN A 37 2.40 6.27 2.94
CA GLN A 37 3.47 5.27 3.02
C GLN A 37 3.13 4.13 4.00
N ALA A 38 2.27 4.38 4.99
CA ALA A 38 1.82 3.36 5.93
C ALA A 38 0.74 2.42 5.36
N SER A 39 0.01 2.86 4.33
CA SER A 39 -1.03 2.06 3.67
C SER A 39 -0.54 1.19 2.50
N SER A 40 0.76 1.20 2.19
CA SER A 40 1.38 0.31 1.19
C SER A 40 2.39 -0.67 1.80
N SER A 41 2.13 -1.15 3.01
CA SER A 41 2.46 -2.56 3.31
C SER A 41 1.39 -3.46 2.67
N GLU A 42 1.17 -3.31 1.37
CA GLU A 42 0.62 -4.42 0.59
C GLU A 42 1.58 -5.57 0.83
N LYS A 43 1.07 -6.67 1.37
CA LYS A 43 1.88 -7.87 1.58
C LYS A 43 2.39 -8.29 0.22
N VAL A 44 3.65 -7.97 -0.07
CA VAL A 44 4.27 -8.32 -1.33
C VAL A 44 4.54 -9.81 -1.29
N TYR A 45 3.63 -10.59 -1.84
CA TYR A 45 3.81 -12.03 -2.03
C TYR A 45 4.76 -12.22 -3.22
N LYS A 46 5.88 -12.90 -2.99
CA LYS A 46 6.84 -13.23 -4.03
C LYS A 46 6.96 -14.73 -4.16
N ASP A 47 7.10 -15.20 -5.38
CA ASP A 47 7.46 -16.58 -5.65
C ASP A 47 8.93 -16.87 -5.29
N ALA A 48 9.33 -18.15 -5.27
CA ALA A 48 10.70 -18.61 -5.11
C ALA A 48 11.69 -17.97 -6.11
N HIS A 49 11.23 -17.53 -7.29
CA HIS A 49 12.03 -16.82 -8.28
C HIS A 49 12.06 -15.28 -8.11
N GLY A 50 11.37 -14.73 -7.09
CA GLY A 50 11.34 -13.30 -6.81
C GLY A 50 10.29 -12.50 -7.59
N THR A 51 9.45 -13.18 -8.39
CA THR A 51 8.31 -12.58 -9.09
C THR A 51 7.22 -12.18 -8.10
N GLN A 52 6.67 -10.96 -8.21
CA GLN A 52 5.53 -10.52 -7.41
C GLN A 52 4.25 -11.21 -7.88
N LEU A 53 3.52 -11.82 -6.95
CA LEU A 53 2.26 -12.51 -7.19
C LEU A 53 1.10 -11.58 -6.88
N PHE A 54 0.05 -11.66 -7.70
CA PHE A 54 -1.19 -10.93 -7.56
C PHE A 54 -2.36 -11.91 -7.37
N ASP A 55 -3.48 -11.41 -6.87
CA ASP A 55 -4.69 -12.22 -6.68
C ASP A 55 -5.23 -12.70 -8.04
N GLY A 56 -5.45 -14.02 -8.18
CA GLY A 56 -5.87 -14.66 -9.43
C GLY A 56 -4.75 -15.32 -10.24
N ASP A 57 -3.50 -15.30 -9.76
CA ASP A 57 -2.38 -16.00 -10.40
C ASP A 57 -2.36 -17.49 -10.02
N ASP A 58 -2.01 -18.36 -10.96
CA ASP A 58 -1.93 -19.81 -10.74
C ASP A 58 -0.52 -20.16 -10.25
N VAL A 59 -0.41 -20.70 -9.03
CA VAL A 59 0.88 -20.99 -8.37
C VAL A 59 1.15 -22.48 -8.28
N ILE A 60 2.39 -22.88 -8.56
CA ILE A 60 2.83 -24.28 -8.46
C ILE A 60 3.80 -24.41 -7.29
N VAL A 61 3.56 -25.39 -6.43
CA VAL A 61 4.40 -25.64 -5.25
C VAL A 61 5.64 -26.43 -5.68
N ILE A 62 6.83 -25.82 -5.54
CA ILE A 62 8.11 -26.47 -5.87
C ILE A 62 8.78 -27.19 -4.69
N LYS A 63 8.26 -27.00 -3.47
CA LYS A 63 8.82 -27.54 -2.21
C LYS A 63 7.68 -27.94 -1.28
N ASP A 64 7.84 -29.08 -0.60
CA ASP A 64 6.86 -29.55 0.38
C ASP A 64 6.63 -28.52 1.50
N LEU A 65 5.41 -27.98 1.53
CA LEU A 65 4.96 -27.08 2.59
C LEU A 65 4.29 -27.90 3.69
N LYS A 66 4.96 -28.00 4.85
CA LYS A 66 4.41 -28.66 6.04
C LYS A 66 3.40 -27.75 6.72
N VAL A 67 2.11 -28.05 6.55
CA VAL A 67 1.02 -27.30 7.19
C VAL A 67 0.77 -27.81 8.61
N LYS A 68 0.63 -26.89 9.56
CA LYS A 68 0.29 -27.25 10.94
C LYS A 68 -1.19 -27.68 11.00
N GLY A 69 -1.45 -28.98 11.16
CA GLY A 69 -2.81 -29.55 11.29
C GLY A 69 -3.25 -30.47 10.15
N ALA A 70 -2.48 -30.61 9.07
CA ALA A 70 -2.74 -31.57 8.00
C ALA A 70 -1.75 -32.75 8.07
N SER A 71 -2.24 -33.98 7.89
CA SER A 71 -1.41 -35.18 7.89
C SER A 71 -0.56 -35.34 6.63
N ASN A 72 -0.88 -34.63 5.55
CA ASN A 72 -0.14 -34.66 4.29
C ASN A 72 0.42 -33.27 3.95
N PRO A 73 1.66 -33.18 3.44
CA PRO A 73 2.20 -31.93 2.89
C PRO A 73 1.46 -31.54 1.61
N ILE A 74 1.38 -30.23 1.34
CA ILE A 74 0.90 -29.71 0.05
C ILE A 74 2.01 -29.97 -0.98
N LYS A 75 1.62 -30.58 -2.10
CA LYS A 75 2.46 -30.88 -3.26
C LYS A 75 2.01 -30.06 -4.45
#